data_AF-A0A9E7SM90-F1
#
_entry.id   AF-A0A9E7SM90-F1
#
_cell.length_a   1.000
_cell.length_b   1.000
_cell.length_c   1.000
_cell.angle_alpha   90.00
_cell.angle_beta   90.00
_cell.angle_gamma   90.00
#
_symmetry.space_group_name_H-M   'P 1'
#
loop_
_entity.id
_entity.type
_entity.pdbx_description
1 polymer ?
#
loop_
_entity_poly.entity_id
_entity_poly.type
_entity_poly.pdbx_seq_one_letter_code
_entity_poly.pdbx_strand_id
1 'polypeptide(L)' 'MAGCDPLMQKKMFGWVFKELGFDENKFVGIEIRNMTTEEAIKAIEKAMEE' A
#
# COMPACT_ATOMS: atom_id res chain seq x y z
N MET A 1 -1.46 -1.36 -1.95
CA MET A 1 -0.89 -2.63 -1.44
C MET A 1 -1.08 -2.66 0.07
N ALA A 2 -1.60 -3.75 0.62
CA ALA A 2 -1.78 -3.92 2.05
C ALA A 2 -0.77 -4.98 2.56
N GLY A 3 0.08 -4.60 3.50
CA GLY A 3 1.21 -5.42 3.91
C GLY A 3 2.02 -4.81 5.07
N CYS A 4 3.34 -4.68 4.89
CA CYS A 4 4.26 -4.13 5.88
C CYS A 4 4.25 -2.59 5.95
N ASP A 5 5.24 -1.98 6.58
CA ASP A 5 5.39 -0.52 6.62
C ASP A 5 5.33 0.11 5.20
N PRO A 6 4.51 1.16 4.96
CA PRO A 6 4.33 1.75 3.63
C PRO A 6 5.63 2.28 3.00
N LEU A 7 6.56 2.79 3.81
CA LEU A 7 7.88 3.25 3.36
C LEU A 7 8.71 2.06 2.85
N MET A 8 8.63 0.92 3.54
CA MET A 8 9.30 -0.31 3.11
C MET A 8 8.70 -0.82 1.80
N GLN A 9 7.36 -0.88 1.70
CA GLN A 9 6.68 -1.27 0.47
C GLN A 9 7.09 -0.38 -0.71
N LYS A 10 7.13 0.95 -0.53
CA LYS A 10 7.55 1.89 -1.58
C LYS A 10 8.99 1.66 -2.03
N LYS A 11 9.93 1.42 -1.11
CA LYS A 11 11.32 1.08 -1.46
C LYS A 11 11.43 -0.23 -2.23
N MET A 12 10.65 -1.24 -1.85
CA MET A 12 10.68 -2.57 -2.46
C MET A 12 10.08 -2.59 -3.87
N PHE A 13 8.96 -1.91 -4.09
CA PHE A 13 8.20 -1.97 -5.34
C PHE A 13 8.38 -0.72 -6.24
N GLY A 14 8.96 0.36 -5.72
CA GLY A 14 9.10 1.63 -6.45
C GLY A 14 9.90 1.52 -7.75
N TRP A 15 10.91 0.65 -7.80
CA TRP A 15 11.67 0.42 -9.03
C TRP A 15 10.83 -0.26 -10.13
N VAL A 16 9.94 -1.18 -9.76
CA VAL A 16 9.02 -1.86 -10.68
C VAL A 16 8.05 -0.85 -11.30
N PHE A 17 7.55 0.10 -10.50
CA PHE A 17 6.67 1.15 -11.03
C PHE A 17 7.36 1.98 -12.11
N LYS A 18 8.64 2.32 -11.91
CA LYS A 18 9.43 3.05 -12.91
C LYS A 18 9.67 2.25 -14.18
N GLU A 19 10.01 0.96 -14.06
CA GLU A 19 10.26 0.09 -15.21
C GLU A 19 9.01 -0.15 -16.05
N LEU A 20 7.85 -0.31 -15.39
CA LEU A 20 6.56 -0.55 -16.05
C LEU A 20 5.83 0.74 -16.47
N GLY A 21 6.39 1.91 -16.17
CA GLY A 21 5.75 3.20 -16.47
C GLY A 21 4.51 3.51 -15.63
N PHE A 22 4.36 2.89 -14.46
CA PHE A 22 3.31 3.23 -13.51
C PHE A 22 3.63 4.50 -12.72
N ASP A 23 2.59 5.30 -12.47
CA ASP A 23 2.69 6.49 -11.63
C ASP A 23 2.83 6.09 -10.15
N GLU A 24 4.03 6.26 -9.61
CA GLU A 24 4.36 5.96 -8.22
C GLU A 24 3.52 6.78 -7.22
N ASN A 25 2.95 7.93 -7.62
CA ASN A 25 2.07 8.71 -6.74
C ASN A 25 0.71 8.05 -6.53
N LYS A 26 0.31 7.12 -7.41
CA LYS A 26 -0.91 6.32 -7.25
C LYS A 26 -0.69 5.08 -6.38
N PHE A 27 0.55 4.84 -5.93
CA PHE A 27 0.82 3.75 -5.02
C PHE A 27 0.40 4.12 -3.59
N VAL A 28 -0.61 3.43 -3.09
CA VAL A 28 -1.06 3.53 -1.69
C VAL A 28 -0.58 2.30 -0.92
N GLY A 29 0.32 2.49 0.04
CA GLY A 29 0.79 1.45 0.95
C GLY A 29 0.02 1.49 2.27
N ILE A 30 -0.51 0.34 2.70
CA ILE A 30 -1.30 0.22 3.92
C ILE A 30 -0.60 -0.81 4.83
N GLU A 31 -0.32 -0.43 6.07
CA GLU A 31 0.22 -1.36 7.07
C GLU A 31 -0.92 -2.04 7.84
N ILE A 32 -1.00 -3.37 7.72
CA ILE A 32 -2.06 -4.18 8.35
C ILE A 32 -1.53 -5.26 9.29
N ARG A 33 -0.21 -5.32 9.52
CA ARG A 33 0.44 -6.43 10.27
C ARG A 33 -0.03 -6.59 11.71
N ASN A 34 -0.43 -5.48 12.33
CA ASN A 34 -0.85 -5.44 13.74
C ASN A 34 -2.36 -5.13 13.88
N MET A 35 -3.15 -5.42 12.82
CA MET A 35 -4.59 -5.22 12.79
C MET A 35 -5.31 -6.56 12.86
N THR A 36 -6.50 -6.55 13.46
CA THR A 36 -7.47 -7.63 13.26
C THR A 36 -7.96 -7.62 11.80
N THR A 37 -8.58 -8.72 11.36
CA THR A 37 -9.14 -8.82 10.00
C THR A 37 -10.12 -7.69 9.69
N GLU A 38 -10.98 -7.34 10.64
CA GLU A 38 -11.99 -6.30 10.46
C GLU A 38 -11.36 -4.90 10.33
N GLU A 39 -10.34 -4.60 11.14
CA GLU A 39 -9.59 -3.34 11.07
C GLU A 39 -8.82 -3.24 9.74
N ALA A 40 -8.21 -4.32 9.28
CA ALA A 40 -7.52 -4.37 8.00
C ALA A 40 -8.47 -4.10 6.83
N ILE A 41 -9.67 -4.69 6.83
CA ILE A 41 -10.70 -4.45 5.81
C ILE A 41 -11.08 -2.97 5.78
N LYS A 42 -11.42 -2.39 6.94
CA LYS A 42 -11.79 -0.96 7.04
C LYS A 42 -10.67 -0.02 6.58
N ALA A 43 -9.42 -0.35 6.91
CA ALA A 43 -8.27 0.44 6.48
C ALA A 43 -8.09 0.42 4.95
N ILE A 44 -8.35 -0.73 4.32
CA ILE A 44 -8.32 -0.89 2.86
C ILE A 44 -9.47 -0.12 2.20
N GLU A 45 -10.70 -0.26 2.71
CA GLU A 45 -11.87 0.46 2.18
C GLU A 45 -11.66 1.97 2.22
N LYS A 46 -11.22 2.51 3.36
CA LYS A 46 -10.92 3.93 3.51
C LYS A 46 -9.87 4.41 2.50
N ALA A 47 -8.82 3.63 2.28
CA ALA A 47 -7.75 3.97 1.34
C ALA A 47 -8.19 3.92 -0.14
N MET A 48 -9.34 3.33 -0.45
CA MET A 48 -9.92 3.33 -1.80
C MET A 48 -10.87 4.53 -2.05
N GLU A 49 -11.28 5.22 -0.98
CA GLU A 49 -12.17 6.39 -1.05
C GLU A 49 -11.39 7.72 -1.18
N GLU A 50 -10.08 7.71 -0.91
CA GLU A 50 -9.14 8.84 -1.09
C GLU A 50 -8.50 8.85 -2.50
#